data_AF-A0A1A9QED9-F1
#
_entry.id   AF-A0A1A9QED9-F1
#
_cell.length_a   1.000
_cell.length_b   1.000
_cell.length_c   1.000
_cell.angle_alpha   90.00
_cell.angle_beta   90.00
_cell.angle_gamma   90.00
#
_symmetry.space_group_name_H-M   'P 1'
#
loop_
_entity.id
_entity.type
_entity.pdbx_description
1 polymer ?
#
loop_
_entity_poly.entity_id
_entity_poly.type
_entity_poly.pdbx_seq_one_letter_code
_entity_poly.pdbx_strand_id
1 'polypeptide(L)' 'MIKELRGYDSQEIKNMIIKLKAKLVENRFKLVQGELTNTNIFKETRRTIAQLLTILNERGEKLTPTDWKLYKEIAEDGK' A
#
# COMPACT_ATOMS: atom_id res chain seq x y z
N MET A 1 8.59 -3.52 13.22
CA MET A 1 7.56 -3.69 12.17
C MET A 1 6.12 -3.71 12.68
N ILE A 2 5.51 -4.81 13.15
CA ILE A 2 4.04 -4.80 13.47
C ILE A 2 3.66 -3.78 14.56
N LYS A 3 4.51 -3.60 15.59
CA LYS A 3 4.26 -2.63 16.66
C LYS A 3 4.24 -1.18 16.16
N GLU A 4 5.09 -0.83 15.19
CA GLU A 4 5.14 0.52 14.61
C GLU A 4 3.89 0.78 13.75
N LEU A 5 3.46 -0.22 12.97
CA LEU A 5 2.27 -0.12 12.12
C LEU A 5 0.98 0.12 12.91
N ARG A 6 0.92 -0.31 14.18
CA ARG A 6 -0.23 -0.09 15.06
C ARG A 6 -0.30 1.32 15.65
N GLY A 7 0.79 2.09 15.59
CA GLY A 7 0.84 3.48 16.07
C GLY A 7 0.26 4.50 15.09
N TYR A 8 0.08 4.13 13.83
CA TYR A 8 -0.47 5.01 12.80
C TYR A 8 -1.99 5.12 12.88
N ASP A 9 -2.52 6.27 12.44
CA ASP A 9 -3.96 6.46 12.32
C ASP A 9 -4.54 5.56 11.23
N SER A 10 -5.82 5.22 11.33
CA SER A 10 -6.46 4.35 10.35
C SER A 10 -6.49 4.96 8.96
N GLN A 11 -6.57 6.29 8.82
CA GLN A 11 -6.46 6.95 7.51
C GLN A 11 -5.05 6.78 6.92
N GLU A 12 -4.01 6.92 7.72
CA GLU A 12 -2.62 6.72 7.28
C GLU A 12 -2.37 5.29 6.82
N ILE A 13 -2.93 4.31 7.54
CA ILE A 13 -2.86 2.89 7.16
C ILE A 13 -3.54 2.66 5.81
N LYS A 14 -4.71 3.25 5.57
CA LYS A 14 -5.41 3.19 4.26
C LYS A 14 -4.54 3.80 3.16
N ASN A 15 -3.92 4.95 3.42
CA ASN A 15 -3.02 5.63 2.48
C ASN A 15 -1.80 4.78 2.15
N MET A 16 -1.19 4.14 3.14
CA MET A 16 -0.06 3.23 2.94
C MET A 16 -0.46 2.02 2.09
N ILE A 17 -1.61 1.40 2.36
CA ILE A 17 -2.11 0.26 1.55
C ILE A 17 -2.22 0.65 0.08
N ILE A 18 -2.81 1.82 -0.18
CA ILE A 18 -3.02 2.32 -1.53
C ILE A 18 -1.67 2.60 -2.22
N LYS A 19 -0.75 3.31 -1.56
CA LYS A 19 0.61 3.55 -2.09
C LYS A 19 1.37 2.26 -2.38
N LEU A 20 1.25 1.24 -1.51
CA LEU A 20 1.90 -0.06 -1.72
C LEU A 20 1.29 -0.82 -2.90
N LYS A 21 -0.02 -0.70 -3.15
CA LYS A 21 -0.66 -1.25 -4.35
C LYS A 21 -0.21 -0.55 -5.63
N ALA A 22 -0.05 0.78 -5.59
CA ALA A 22 0.53 1.55 -6.70
C ALA A 22 1.94 1.05 -7.04
N LYS A 23 2.78 0.93 -6.01
CA LYS A 23 4.15 0.44 -6.12
C LYS A 23 4.23 -1.00 -6.64
N LEU A 24 3.26 -1.86 -6.32
CA LEU A 24 3.20 -3.20 -6.92
C LEU A 24 2.99 -3.15 -8.43
N VAL A 25 2.13 -2.25 -8.92
CA VAL A 25 1.88 -2.08 -10.35
C VAL A 25 3.12 -1.52 -11.03
N GLU A 26 3.74 -0.48 -10.46
CA GLU A 26 4.99 0.09 -10.96
C GLU A 26 6.12 -0.95 -11.02
N ASN A 27 6.31 -1.71 -9.94
CA ASN A 27 7.33 -2.76 -9.89
C ASN A 27 7.04 -3.88 -10.91
N ARG A 28 5.77 -4.19 -11.18
CA ARG A 28 5.40 -5.14 -12.25
C ARG A 28 5.79 -4.61 -13.62
N PHE A 29 5.59 -3.32 -13.88
CA PHE A 29 6.06 -2.71 -15.13
C PHE A 29 7.58 -2.79 -15.27
N LYS A 30 8.34 -2.43 -14.22
CA LYS A 30 9.81 -2.54 -14.20
C LYS A 30 10.30 -3.99 -14.38
N LEU A 31 9.59 -4.95 -13.79
CA LEU A 31 9.89 -6.37 -13.97
C LEU A 31 9.70 -6.80 -15.43
N VAL A 32 8.62 -6.37 -16.07
CA VAL A 32 8.36 -6.67 -17.50
C VAL A 32 9.40 -6.00 -18.41
N GLN A 33 9.85 -4.80 -18.06
CA GLN A 33 10.92 -4.10 -18.78
C GLN A 33 12.32 -4.73 -18.56
N GLY A 34 12.47 -5.64 -17.61
CA GLY A 34 13.75 -6.26 -17.26
C GLY A 34 14.64 -5.39 -16.37
N GLU A 35 14.17 -4.23 -15.92
CA GLU A 35 14.90 -3.30 -15.05
C GLU A 35 14.92 -3.77 -13.58
N LEU A 36 14.11 -4.77 -13.24
CA LEU A 36 14.01 -5.30 -11.88
C LEU A 36 14.40 -6.78 -11.81
N THR A 37 15.51 -7.05 -11.12
CA THR A 37 16.02 -8.41 -10.88
C THR A 37 15.57 -8.98 -9.54
N ASN A 38 15.38 -8.14 -8.52
CA ASN A 38 15.01 -8.61 -7.18
C ASN A 38 13.47 -8.76 -7.05
N THR A 39 12.99 -9.99 -7.15
CA THR A 39 11.56 -10.31 -7.01
C THR A 39 11.09 -10.48 -5.56
N ASN A 40 12.00 -10.52 -4.57
CA ASN A 40 11.63 -10.62 -3.16
C ASN A 40 10.81 -9.41 -2.68
N ILE A 41 11.03 -8.25 -3.28
CA ILE A 41 10.27 -7.03 -2.96
C ILE A 41 8.75 -7.21 -3.17
N PHE A 42 8.32 -8.06 -4.10
CA PHE A 42 6.90 -8.34 -4.31
C PHE A 42 6.32 -9.14 -3.14
N LYS A 43 7.08 -10.10 -2.61
CA LYS A 43 6.68 -10.91 -1.47
C LYS A 43 6.57 -10.06 -0.22
N GLU A 44 7.57 -9.22 0.03
CA GLU A 44 7.58 -8.29 1.17
C GLU A 44 6.45 -7.27 1.07
N THR A 45 6.28 -6.63 -0.09
CA THR A 45 5.21 -5.65 -0.31
C THR A 45 3.82 -6.27 -0.10
N ARG A 46 3.57 -7.48 -0.61
CA ARG A 46 2.30 -8.21 -0.37
C ARG A 46 2.11 -8.53 1.12
N ARG A 47 3.17 -8.95 1.82
CA ARG A 47 3.12 -9.26 3.25
C ARG A 47 2.77 -8.00 4.06
N THR A 48 3.38 -6.87 3.75
CA THR A 48 3.09 -5.59 4.41
C THR A 48 1.65 -5.16 4.17
N ILE A 49 1.14 -5.26 2.94
CA ILE A 49 -0.28 -4.98 2.64
C ILE A 49 -1.20 -5.88 3.47
N ALA A 50 -0.92 -7.18 3.56
CA ALA A 50 -1.71 -8.11 4.35
C ALA A 50 -1.73 -7.71 5.83
N GLN A 51 -0.59 -7.35 6.41
CA GLN A 51 -0.50 -6.88 7.81
C GLN A 51 -1.31 -5.61 8.05
N LEU A 52 -1.22 -4.62 7.14
CA LEU A 52 -1.98 -3.37 7.24
C LEU A 52 -3.50 -3.63 7.15
N LEU A 53 -3.92 -4.51 6.24
CA LEU A 53 -5.32 -4.92 6.12
C LEU A 53 -5.81 -5.66 7.38
N THR A 54 -4.98 -6.51 7.99
CA THR A 54 -5.31 -7.16 9.26
C THR A 54 -5.51 -6.13 10.36
N ILE A 55 -4.65 -5.12 10.47
CA ILE A 55 -4.78 -4.06 11.48
C ILE A 55 -6.07 -3.26 11.27
N LEU A 56 -6.43 -2.89 10.04
CA LEU A 56 -7.70 -2.21 9.76
C LEU A 56 -8.90 -3.07 10.17
N ASN A 57 -8.84 -4.38 9.86
CA ASN A 57 -9.89 -5.31 10.22
C ASN A 57 -10.00 -5.48 11.75
N GLU A 58 -8.88 -5.53 12.48
CA GLU A 58 -8.85 -5.53 13.95
C GLU A 58 -9.50 -4.26 14.54
N ARG A 59 -9.38 -3.12 13.84
CA ARG A 59 -10.02 -1.84 14.22
C ARG A 59 -11.48 -1.71 13.79
N GLY A 60 -12.03 -2.71 13.08
CA GLY A 60 -13.40 -2.65 12.54
C GLY A 60 -13.57 -1.70 11.35
N GLU A 61 -12.47 -1.22 10.76
CA GLU A 61 -12.49 -0.32 9.63
C GLU A 61 -12.34 -1.07 8.30
N LYS A 62 -13.02 -0.56 7.27
CA LYS A 62 -12.94 -1.09 5.91
C LYS A 62 -12.37 -0.05 4.96
N LEU A 63 -11.70 -0.53 3.92
CA LEU A 63 -11.34 0.30 2.78
C LEU A 63 -12.61 0.56 1.98
N THR A 64 -13.03 1.81 1.90
CA THR A 64 -14.22 2.25 1.17
C THR A 64 -13.84 2.82 -0.19
N PRO A 65 -14.76 2.86 -1.18
CA PRO A 65 -14.52 3.52 -2.46
C PRO A 65 -14.14 5.01 -2.32
N THR A 66 -14.57 5.67 -1.25
CA THR A 66 -14.23 7.06 -0.95
C THR A 66 -12.73 7.24 -0.67
N ASP A 67 -12.06 6.23 -0.12
CA ASP A 67 -10.61 6.25 0.12
C ASP A 67 -9.80 6.28 -1.20
N TRP A 68 -10.42 5.87 -2.32
CA TRP A 68 -9.80 5.94 -3.66
C TRP A 68 -9.82 7.34 -4.27
N LYS A 69 -10.68 8.23 -3.77
CA LYS A 69 -10.72 9.64 -4.19
C LYS A 69 -9.43 10.36 -3.77
N LEU A 70 -8.94 10.05 -2.56
CA LEU A 70 -7.69 10.55 -2.02
C LEU A 70 -6.46 10.05 -2.80
N TYR A 71 -6.53 8.87 -3.42
CA TYR A 71 -5.47 8.40 -4.33
C TYR A 71 -5.27 9.32 -5.53
N LYS A 72 -6.36 9.91 -6.01
CA LYS A 72 -6.33 10.84 -7.14
C LYS A 72 -5.63 12.14 -6.75
N GLU A 73 -5.94 12.69 -5.57
CA GLU A 73 -5.27 13.88 -5.03
C GLU A 73 -3.80 13.63 -4.71
N ILE A 74 -3.44 12.51 -4.05
CA ILE A 74 -2.03 12.19 -3.74
C ILE A 74 -1.20 11.92 -5.01
N ALA A 75 -1.81 11.37 -6.06
CA ALA A 75 -1.15 11.18 -7.36
C ALA A 75 -1.04 12.49 -8.17
N GLU A 76 -1.93 13.46 -7.91
CA GLU A 76 -1.92 14.77 -8.57
C GLU A 76 -1.01 15.79 -7.85
N ASP A 77 -0.82 15.68 -6.52
CA ASP A 77 0.11 16.51 -5.71
C ASP A 77 1.60 16.24 -5.99
N GLY A 78 1.91 15.27 -6.86
CA GLY A 78 3.26 15.00 -7.35
C GLY A 78 3.68 15.81 -8.59
N LYS A 79 2.95 16.89 -8.93
CA LYS A 79 3.27 17.79 -10.05
C LYS A 79 3.89 19.11 -9.60
#